data_AF-S7WHK7-F1
#
_entry.id   AF-S7WHK7-F1
#
_cell.length_a   1.000
_cell.length_b   1.000
_cell.length_c   1.000
_cell.angle_alpha   90.00
_cell.angle_beta   90.00
_cell.angle_gamma   90.00
#
_symmetry.space_group_name_H-M   'P 1'
#
loop_
_entity.id
_entity.type
_entity.pdbx_description
1 polymer ?
#
loop_
_entity_poly.entity_id
_entity_poly.type
_entity_poly.pdbx_seq_one_letter_code
_entity_poly.pdbx_strand_id
1 'polypeptide(L)'
;MFTYEDGTVIHSECRHFPGAHNRVDESFQGTKGKAYMNAGHTGKLTDLKGNSLYDHDGTGNANPYQVEHDMLFDAVVKGEYKFADAENAAKSTMTSILGRYATYSGKPVTWEEGINSNVNLKPDTLAWDALPKVLPNEDGFYPYAIPGQTKVV
;
A
#
# COMPACT_ATOMS: atom_id res chain seq x y z
N MET A 1 10.69 3.01 -1.82
CA MET A 1 11.21 2.98 -0.44
C MET A 1 10.49 4.07 0.33
N PHE A 2 10.01 3.76 1.52
CA PHE A 2 9.31 4.69 2.41
C PHE A 2 10.13 4.82 3.69
N THR A 3 10.27 6.05 4.20
CA THR A 3 10.95 6.34 5.46
C THR A 3 9.97 7.01 6.39
N TYR A 4 9.81 6.43 7.58
CA TYR A 4 8.93 6.94 8.64
C TYR A 4 9.70 7.90 9.56
N GLU A 5 8.97 8.69 10.35
CA GLU A 5 9.54 9.70 11.24
C GLU A 5 10.53 9.13 12.27
N ASP A 6 10.28 7.91 12.73
CA ASP A 6 11.15 7.16 13.64
C ASP A 6 12.41 6.59 12.97
N GLY A 7 12.58 6.82 11.67
CA GLY A 7 13.68 6.30 10.86
C GLY A 7 13.46 4.88 10.34
N THR A 8 12.31 4.25 10.61
CA THR A 8 11.96 2.95 10.04
C THR A 8 11.87 3.06 8.52
N VAL A 9 12.49 2.10 7.82
CA VAL A 9 12.49 2.04 6.36
C VAL A 9 11.71 0.83 5.89
N ILE A 10 10.72 1.07 5.02
CA ILE A 10 9.93 0.02 4.40
C ILE A 10 10.17 -0.01 2.89
N HIS A 11 10.49 -1.20 2.39
CA HIS A 11 10.51 -1.51 0.96
C HIS A 11 9.25 -2.30 0.65
N SER A 12 8.32 -1.67 -0.06
CA SER A 12 7.14 -2.32 -0.60
C SER A 12 7.23 -2.29 -2.12
N GLU A 13 7.09 -3.46 -2.73
CA GLU A 13 7.05 -3.63 -4.17
C GLU A 13 5.88 -4.55 -4.52
N CYS A 14 5.29 -4.30 -5.68
CA CYS A 14 4.21 -5.13 -6.21
C CYS A 14 4.56 -5.48 -7.66
N ARG A 15 4.30 -6.73 -8.04
CA ARG A 15 4.54 -7.23 -9.38
C ARG A 15 3.40 -8.13 -9.79
N HIS A 16 2.66 -7.73 -10.83
CA HIS A 16 1.49 -8.46 -11.30
C HIS A 16 1.59 -8.67 -12.82
N PHE A 17 2.36 -9.68 -13.26
CA PHE A 17 2.40 -10.10 -14.66
C PHE A 17 2.64 -11.62 -14.79
N PRO A 18 2.12 -12.26 -15.85
CA PRO A 18 2.27 -13.71 -16.05
C PRO A 18 3.72 -14.15 -16.15
N GLY A 19 4.02 -15.36 -15.66
CA GLY A 19 5.36 -15.96 -15.71
C GLY A 19 6.35 -15.45 -14.65
N ALA A 20 5.95 -14.49 -13.83
CA ALA A 20 6.74 -14.04 -12.69
C ALA A 20 6.63 -15.03 -11.51
N HIS A 21 7.65 -15.04 -10.65
CA HIS A 21 7.58 -15.76 -9.37
C HIS A 21 6.46 -15.19 -8.50
N ASN A 22 5.54 -16.05 -8.07
CA ASN A 22 4.45 -15.72 -7.17
C ASN A 22 4.96 -15.69 -5.73
N ARG A 23 4.95 -14.50 -5.13
CA ARG A 23 5.49 -14.25 -3.79
C ARG A 23 4.66 -13.17 -3.11
N VAL A 24 4.07 -13.52 -1.98
CA VAL A 24 3.39 -12.61 -1.06
C VAL A 24 3.96 -12.91 0.32
N ASP A 25 4.90 -12.08 0.74
CA ASP A 25 5.53 -12.18 2.05
C ASP A 25 5.98 -10.83 2.57
N GLU A 26 6.18 -10.80 3.89
CA GLU A 26 6.68 -9.67 4.63
C GLU A 26 7.88 -10.15 5.44
N SER A 27 8.95 -9.36 5.39
CA SER A 27 10.18 -9.62 6.12
C SER A 27 10.58 -8.38 6.89
N PHE A 28 10.79 -8.51 8.19
CA PHE A 28 11.25 -7.44 9.05
C PHE A 28 12.61 -7.79 9.62
N GLN A 29 13.52 -6.82 9.62
CA GLN A 29 14.83 -6.94 10.25
C GLN A 29 14.89 -5.99 11.44
N GLY A 30 15.08 -6.56 12.63
CA GLY A 30 15.32 -5.81 13.85
C GLY A 30 16.77 -5.90 14.30
N THR A 31 17.09 -5.22 15.40
CA THR A 31 18.43 -5.22 16.00
C THR A 31 18.81 -6.53 16.68
N LYS A 32 17.82 -7.39 16.98
CA LYS A 32 18.02 -8.67 17.70
C LYS A 32 17.60 -9.90 16.90
N GLY A 33 17.05 -9.72 15.70
CA GLY A 33 16.47 -10.82 14.97
C GLY A 33 15.71 -10.39 13.72
N LYS A 34 14.98 -11.35 13.16
CA LYS A 34 14.18 -11.18 11.94
C LYS A 34 12.80 -11.77 12.15
N ALA A 35 11.81 -11.20 11.49
CA ALA A 35 10.49 -11.78 11.31
C ALA A 35 10.27 -12.10 9.84
N TYR A 36 9.68 -13.25 9.56
CA TYR A 36 9.26 -13.65 8.23
C TYR A 36 7.84 -14.19 8.29
N MET A 37 6.97 -13.68 7.43
CA MET A 37 5.61 -14.16 7.28
C MET A 37 5.21 -14.18 5.82
N ASN A 38 4.30 -15.07 5.43
CA ASN A 38 3.82 -15.15 4.06
C ASN A 38 2.35 -15.59 3.98
N ALA A 39 1.79 -15.49 2.77
CA ALA A 39 0.41 -15.87 2.50
C ALA A 39 0.09 -17.38 2.69
N GLY A 40 1.11 -18.22 2.93
CA GLY A 40 0.96 -19.64 3.25
C GLY A 40 0.87 -19.94 4.75
N HIS A 41 0.41 -18.98 5.55
CA HIS A 41 0.29 -19.09 7.02
C HIS A 41 1.61 -19.37 7.74
N THR A 42 2.75 -19.00 7.13
CA THR A 42 4.04 -19.05 7.83
C THR A 42 4.20 -17.80 8.68
N GLY A 43 4.64 -17.97 9.93
CA GLY A 43 5.08 -16.88 10.79
C GLY A 43 6.29 -17.33 11.62
N LYS A 44 7.46 -16.76 11.36
CA LYS A 44 8.72 -17.16 12.00
C LYS A 44 9.44 -15.97 12.58
N LEU A 45 9.94 -16.14 13.80
CA LEU A 45 10.90 -15.22 14.43
C LEU A 45 12.22 -15.94 14.64
N THR A 46 13.31 -15.32 14.21
CA THR A 46 14.67 -15.86 14.40
C THR A 46 15.58 -14.82 14.99
N ASP A 47 16.61 -15.26 15.73
CA ASP A 47 17.71 -14.36 16.10
C ASP A 47 18.62 -14.07 14.89
N LEU A 48 19.62 -13.19 15.05
CA LEU A 48 20.54 -12.86 13.96
C LEU A 48 21.44 -14.03 13.52
N LYS A 49 21.55 -15.09 14.33
CA LYS A 49 22.31 -16.31 14.01
C LYS A 49 21.45 -17.37 13.32
N GLY A 50 20.14 -17.13 13.19
CA GLY A 50 19.19 -18.06 12.58
C GLY A 50 18.56 -19.06 13.55
N ASN A 51 18.77 -18.92 14.86
CA ASN A 51 18.08 -19.74 15.85
C ASN A 51 16.61 -19.37 15.88
N SER A 52 15.72 -20.38 15.88
CA SER A 52 14.28 -20.15 15.99
C SER A 52 13.94 -19.62 17.39
N LEU A 53 13.25 -18.48 17.43
CA LEU A 53 12.68 -17.89 18.64
C LEU A 53 11.18 -18.18 18.72
N TYR A 54 10.52 -18.26 17.57
CA TYR A 54 9.11 -18.61 17.43
C TYR A 54 8.86 -19.20 16.05
N ASP A 55 8.09 -20.28 16.00
CA ASP A 55 7.56 -20.87 14.77
C ASP A 55 6.06 -21.06 14.95
N HIS A 56 5.27 -20.34 14.15
CA HIS A 56 3.82 -20.36 14.24
C HIS A 56 3.27 -21.67 13.70
N ASP A 57 2.49 -22.38 14.51
CA ASP A 57 1.67 -23.48 14.02
C ASP A 57 0.46 -22.92 13.29
N GLY A 58 0.52 -22.94 11.95
CA GLY A 58 -0.59 -22.49 11.10
C GLY A 58 -1.74 -23.50 10.99
N THR A 59 -1.64 -24.67 11.65
CA THR A 59 -2.66 -25.72 11.57
C THR A 59 -3.99 -25.22 12.15
N GLY A 60 -5.05 -25.28 11.33
CA GLY A 60 -6.38 -24.85 11.76
C GLY A 60 -6.55 -23.34 11.87
N ASN A 61 -5.64 -22.54 11.30
CA ASN A 61 -5.83 -21.11 11.18
C ASN A 61 -7.16 -20.81 10.50
N ALA A 62 -7.96 -19.96 11.15
CA ALA A 62 -9.21 -19.50 10.59
C ALA A 62 -8.95 -18.69 9.32
N ASN A 63 -9.94 -18.67 8.43
CA ASN A 63 -9.90 -17.82 7.26
C ASN A 63 -9.86 -16.35 7.72
N PRO A 64 -8.81 -15.57 7.42
CA PRO A 64 -8.67 -14.20 7.92
C PRO A 64 -9.83 -13.31 7.44
N TYR A 65 -10.33 -13.50 6.22
CA TYR A 65 -11.47 -12.73 5.71
C TYR A 65 -12.75 -12.99 6.52
N GLN A 66 -12.95 -14.23 6.99
CA GLN A 66 -14.09 -14.55 7.82
C GLN A 66 -13.95 -13.93 9.22
N VAL A 67 -12.75 -14.00 9.80
CA VAL A 67 -12.46 -13.39 11.10
C VAL A 67 -12.69 -11.88 11.08
N GLU A 68 -12.20 -11.19 10.06
CA GLU A 68 -12.43 -9.74 9.88
C GLU A 68 -13.94 -9.41 9.79
N HIS A 69 -14.71 -10.20 9.04
CA HIS A 69 -16.17 -10.03 8.96
C HIS A 69 -16.87 -10.29 10.30
N ASP A 70 -16.51 -11.37 11.01
CA ASP A 70 -17.08 -11.70 12.31
C ASP A 70 -16.83 -10.56 13.31
N MET A 71 -15.61 -10.02 13.31
CA MET A 71 -15.22 -8.87 14.15
C MET A 71 -15.98 -7.60 13.79
N LEU A 72 -16.11 -7.28 12.50
CA LEU A 72 -16.87 -6.14 12.02
C LEU A 72 -18.34 -6.22 12.46
N PHE A 73 -19.00 -7.36 12.23
CA PHE A 73 -20.41 -7.52 12.56
C PHE A 73 -20.64 -7.51 14.07
N ASP A 74 -19.77 -8.13 14.87
CA ASP A 74 -19.85 -8.07 16.33
C ASP A 74 -19.79 -6.62 16.84
N ALA A 75 -18.83 -5.83 16.34
CA ALA A 75 -18.70 -4.42 16.70
C ALA A 75 -19.94 -3.59 16.32
N VAL A 76 -20.49 -3.80 15.12
CA VAL A 76 -21.70 -3.12 14.66
C VAL A 76 -22.91 -3.48 15.51
N VAL A 77 -23.14 -4.78 15.77
CA VAL A 77 -24.29 -5.26 16.55
C VAL A 77 -24.23 -4.76 18.00
N LYS A 78 -23.03 -4.69 18.58
CA LYS A 78 -22.83 -4.15 19.94
C LYS A 78 -22.81 -2.62 20.00
N GLY A 79 -22.74 -1.93 18.85
CA GLY A 79 -22.60 -0.48 18.79
C GLY A 79 -21.26 0.01 19.34
N GLU A 80 -20.19 -0.77 19.18
CA GLU A 80 -18.86 -0.49 19.73
C GLU A 80 -17.93 0.08 18.65
N TYR A 81 -17.28 1.21 18.95
CA TYR A 81 -16.18 1.71 18.12
C TYR A 81 -14.90 0.94 18.45
N LYS A 82 -14.59 -0.09 17.66
CA LYS A 82 -13.40 -0.95 17.84
C LYS A 82 -12.33 -0.76 16.76
N PHE A 83 -12.74 -0.47 15.53
CA PHE A 83 -11.85 -0.47 14.37
C PHE A 83 -11.90 0.87 13.64
N ALA A 84 -10.75 1.35 13.19
CA ALA A 84 -10.58 2.57 12.42
C ALA A 84 -10.25 2.27 10.95
N ASP A 85 -10.84 1.19 10.40
CA ASP A 85 -10.42 0.62 9.11
C ASP A 85 -10.61 1.57 7.94
N ALA A 86 -11.62 2.45 8.00
CA ALA A 86 -11.79 3.50 6.98
C ALA A 86 -10.60 4.45 6.92
N GLU A 87 -10.08 4.88 8.08
CA GLU A 87 -8.90 5.75 8.16
C GLU A 87 -7.62 4.99 7.76
N ASN A 88 -7.47 3.74 8.21
CA ASN A 88 -6.34 2.90 7.82
C ASN A 88 -6.32 2.63 6.31
N ALA A 89 -7.48 2.37 5.70
CA ALA A 89 -7.62 2.19 4.27
C ALA A 89 -7.30 3.47 3.49
N ALA A 90 -7.77 4.63 3.96
CA ALA A 90 -7.43 5.92 3.37
C ALA A 90 -5.90 6.18 3.42
N LYS A 91 -5.26 5.91 4.58
CA LYS A 91 -3.81 6.06 4.73
C LYS A 91 -3.02 5.10 3.85
N SER A 92 -3.43 3.83 3.80
CA SER A 92 -2.80 2.81 2.92
C SER A 92 -2.90 3.18 1.44
N THR A 93 -4.06 3.70 1.03
CA THR A 93 -4.28 4.20 -0.33
C THR A 93 -3.37 5.39 -0.63
N MET A 94 -3.27 6.34 0.30
CA MET A 94 -2.37 7.49 0.15
C MET A 94 -0.90 7.05 0.06
N THR A 95 -0.45 6.06 0.83
CA THR A 95 0.91 5.50 0.73
C THR A 95 1.20 4.96 -0.68
N SER A 96 0.22 4.29 -1.30
CA SER A 96 0.34 3.80 -2.68
C SER A 96 0.42 4.96 -3.68
N ILE A 97 -0.38 6.03 -3.48
CA ILE A 97 -0.31 7.27 -4.28
C ILE A 97 1.05 7.95 -4.12
N LEU A 98 1.60 8.05 -2.90
CA LEU A 98 2.94 8.58 -2.65
C LEU A 98 4.02 7.79 -3.38
N GLY A 99 3.94 6.47 -3.38
CA GLY A 99 4.86 5.62 -4.16
C GLY A 99 4.81 5.92 -5.66
N ARG A 100 3.61 6.11 -6.20
CA ARG A 100 3.40 6.55 -7.60
C ARG A 100 3.97 7.95 -7.86
N TYR A 101 3.73 8.90 -6.97
CA TYR A 101 4.26 10.26 -7.07
C TYR A 101 5.79 10.28 -7.06
N ALA A 102 6.42 9.60 -6.11
CA ALA A 102 7.88 9.49 -6.07
C ALA A 102 8.45 8.87 -7.36
N THR A 103 7.78 7.84 -7.89
CA THR A 103 8.18 7.17 -9.13
C THR A 103 8.12 8.10 -10.34
N TYR A 104 6.99 8.79 -10.55
CA TYR A 104 6.80 9.65 -11.74
C TYR A 104 7.44 11.03 -11.64
N SER A 105 7.67 11.54 -10.42
CA SER A 105 8.47 12.75 -10.25
C SER A 105 9.97 12.48 -10.32
N GLY A 106 10.40 11.25 -10.06
CA GLY A 106 11.82 10.91 -9.86
C GLY A 106 12.44 11.57 -8.63
N LYS A 107 11.62 12.01 -7.66
CA LYS A 107 12.03 12.78 -6.48
C LYS A 107 11.42 12.19 -5.21
N PRO A 108 12.05 12.38 -4.04
CA PRO A 108 11.37 12.15 -2.77
C PRO A 108 10.12 13.02 -2.68
N VAL A 109 9.04 12.45 -2.14
CA VAL A 109 7.78 13.15 -1.87
C VAL A 109 7.40 12.86 -0.43
N THR A 110 7.20 13.90 0.37
CA THR A 110 6.77 13.79 1.75
C THR A 110 5.27 13.50 1.85
N TRP A 111 4.84 12.96 2.98
CA TRP A 111 3.42 12.77 3.27
C TRP A 111 2.63 14.09 3.16
N GLU A 112 3.19 15.17 3.71
CA GLU A 112 2.56 16.50 3.74
C GLU A 112 2.40 17.09 2.34
N GLU A 113 3.40 16.96 1.47
CA GLU A 113 3.30 17.38 0.06
C GLU A 113 2.24 16.57 -0.70
N GLY A 114 2.15 15.26 -0.42
CA GLY A 114 1.18 14.39 -1.07
C GLY A 114 -0.27 14.71 -0.68
N ILE A 115 -0.56 14.80 0.62
CA ILE A 115 -1.92 14.99 1.13
C ILE A 115 -2.46 16.40 0.83
N ASN A 116 -1.57 17.41 0.74
CA ASN A 116 -1.92 18.78 0.39
C ASN A 116 -1.71 19.11 -1.10
N SER A 117 -1.51 18.09 -1.95
CA SER A 117 -1.33 18.27 -3.39
C SER A 117 -2.53 18.99 -4.01
N ASN A 118 -2.25 19.98 -4.84
CA ASN A 118 -3.26 20.72 -5.60
C ASN A 118 -3.43 20.19 -7.03
N VAL A 119 -2.77 19.08 -7.37
CA VAL A 119 -2.90 18.44 -8.68
C VAL A 119 -4.30 17.85 -8.82
N ASN A 120 -5.11 18.47 -9.70
CA ASN A 120 -6.50 18.08 -9.90
C ASN A 120 -6.73 17.59 -11.34
N LEU A 121 -6.91 16.28 -11.49
CA LEU A 121 -7.27 15.63 -12.76
C LEU A 121 -8.78 15.35 -12.87
N LYS A 122 -9.58 15.67 -11.84
CA LYS A 122 -11.03 15.52 -11.87
C LYS A 122 -11.61 16.43 -12.97
N PRO A 123 -12.58 15.94 -13.77
CA PRO A 123 -13.37 16.80 -14.65
C PRO A 123 -13.98 17.96 -13.86
N ASP A 124 -14.06 19.13 -14.48
CA ASP A 124 -14.64 20.32 -13.82
C ASP A 124 -16.15 20.15 -13.59
N THR A 125 -16.80 19.38 -14.46
CA THR A 125 -18.23 19.01 -14.38
C THR A 125 -18.38 17.50 -14.48
N LEU A 126 -19.33 16.92 -13.74
CA LEU A 126 -19.72 15.51 -13.87
C LEU A 126 -20.98 15.43 -14.75
N ALA A 127 -20.80 15.30 -16.06
CA ALA A 127 -21.86 15.15 -17.05
C ALA A 127 -21.47 14.12 -18.11
N TRP A 128 -22.45 13.56 -18.82
CA TRP A 128 -22.22 12.53 -19.84
C TRP A 128 -21.37 13.02 -21.01
N ASP A 129 -21.42 14.33 -21.28
CA ASP A 129 -20.66 15.04 -22.31
C ASP A 129 -19.43 15.78 -21.76
N ALA A 130 -19.13 15.63 -20.46
CA ALA A 130 -17.97 16.26 -19.87
C ALA A 130 -16.68 15.64 -20.40
N LEU A 131 -15.78 16.50 -20.88
CA LEU A 131 -14.45 16.08 -21.30
C LEU A 131 -13.53 15.91 -20.09
N PRO A 132 -12.60 14.93 -20.12
CA PRO A 132 -11.54 14.85 -19.14
C PRO A 132 -10.58 16.04 -19.29
N LYS A 133 -9.83 16.37 -18.23
CA LYS A 133 -8.82 17.43 -18.26
C LYS A 133 -7.65 17.13 -19.20
N VAL A 134 -7.43 15.86 -19.48
CA VAL A 134 -6.36 15.39 -20.35
C VAL A 134 -7.00 14.82 -21.60
N LEU A 135 -6.71 15.45 -22.74
CA LEU A 135 -7.19 15.06 -24.07
C LEU A 135 -6.03 14.53 -24.92
N PRO A 136 -6.30 13.75 -25.99
CA PRO A 136 -5.26 13.32 -26.91
C PRO A 136 -4.71 14.51 -27.69
N ASN A 137 -3.47 14.38 -28.16
CA ASN A 137 -2.86 15.31 -29.11
C ASN A 137 -3.42 15.11 -30.54
N GLU A 138 -2.91 15.88 -31.50
CA GLU A 138 -3.34 15.83 -32.91
C GLU A 138 -3.15 14.44 -33.55
N ASP A 139 -2.16 13.68 -33.08
CA ASP A 139 -1.88 12.31 -33.53
C ASP A 139 -2.74 11.25 -32.82
N GLY A 140 -3.63 11.65 -31.91
CA GLY A 140 -4.51 10.76 -31.14
C GLY A 140 -3.89 10.15 -29.89
N PHE A 141 -2.67 10.54 -29.50
CA PHE A 141 -1.99 10.02 -28.31
C PHE A 141 -2.26 10.87 -27.06
N TYR A 142 -2.52 10.22 -25.93
CA TYR A 142 -2.64 10.90 -24.65
C TYR A 142 -1.26 11.18 -24.04
N PRO A 143 -1.06 12.35 -23.41
CA PRO A 143 0.15 12.58 -22.64
C PRO A 143 0.19 11.62 -21.45
N TYR A 144 1.38 11.11 -21.16
CA TYR A 144 1.65 10.20 -20.05
C TYR A 144 2.70 10.80 -19.13
N ALA A 145 2.72 10.33 -17.87
CA ALA A 145 3.71 10.79 -16.91
C ALA A 145 5.11 10.33 -17.34
N ILE A 146 6.01 11.29 -17.52
CA ILE A 146 7.44 11.07 -17.76
C ILE A 146 8.19 11.17 -16.42
N PRO A 147 8.85 10.09 -15.96
CA PRO A 147 9.70 10.10 -14.78
C PRO A 147 10.72 11.25 -14.80
N GLY A 148 10.84 11.98 -13.68
CA GLY A 148 11.79 13.09 -13.57
C GLY A 148 11.29 14.44 -14.11
N GLN A 149 10.22 14.45 -14.89
CA GLN A 149 9.69 15.66 -15.54
C GLN A 149 8.27 16.01 -15.07
N THR A 150 7.45 15.00 -14.74
CA THR A 150 6.05 15.20 -14.40
C THR A 150 5.91 15.83 -13.01
N LYS A 151 5.12 16.91 -12.92
CA LYS A 151 4.68 17.44 -11.64
C LYS A 151 3.52 16.59 -11.12
N VAL A 152 3.71 15.97 -9.96
CA VAL A 152 2.78 15.00 -9.35
C VAL A 152 2.14 15.48 -8.05
N VAL A 153 2.76 16.48 -7.42
CA VAL A 153 2.30 17.22 -6.25
C VAL A 153 2.36 18.72 -6.52
#